data_AF-N0AVR0-F1
#
_entry.id   AF-N0AVR0-F1
#
_cell.length_a   1.000
_cell.length_b   1.000
_cell.length_c   1.000
_cell.angle_alpha   90.00
_cell.angle_beta   90.00
_cell.angle_gamma   90.00
#
_symmetry.space_group_name_H-M   'P 1'
#
loop_
_entity.id
_entity.type
_entity.pdbx_description
1 polymer ?
#
loop_
_entity_poly.entity_id
_entity_poly.type
_entity_poly.pdbx_seq_one_letter_code
_entity_poly.pdbx_strand_id
1 'polypeptide(L)'
;MSFLEKIKPHLTSKDFLIQETVLHAIHDYPFLPEEWTVQLLKEAFLNEEKQPSILIYISNQPLSEEAVTVISENIPQMDKTNIHLALSLFDGIDPELALKHRETLAAYINKDMWPIYELTVNGTEDEVYTEYGKSLESLERADSYQHEIYIKAKRLAACIVQNGWITEDEIDIILQEELKEEWFSFNGTLTVYMIGLLKIDKYIPVLASLLDRDDDILLEEVSAALIGFQTDEVVKAVEPYLMKEDSIIFASSIVENTKSELAVQVLRDAYHEAGELEDQDLLFEALCHQLSEAAIPEISGHMNKEYFSSMIEIEQTVYGYYSILGLPHPDLELWRQAAMETEMHFRNESQQKGYFYTPPIKSEPKIGRNDPCPCGSGKKYKKCCGK
;
A
#
# COMPACT_ATOMS: atom_id res chain seq x y z
N MET A 1 17.21 -14.81 12.11
CA MET A 1 17.35 -13.82 11.04
C MET A 1 16.14 -12.91 11.09
N SER A 2 16.34 -11.61 11.00
CA SER A 2 15.24 -10.65 10.84
C SER A 2 14.53 -10.84 9.50
N PHE A 3 13.37 -10.20 9.33
CA PHE A 3 12.65 -10.16 8.05
C PHE A 3 13.53 -9.62 6.92
N LEU A 4 14.16 -8.45 7.12
CA LEU A 4 15.07 -7.84 6.14
C LEU A 4 16.27 -8.74 5.78
N GLU A 5 16.85 -9.43 6.75
CA GLU A 5 17.96 -10.37 6.49
C GLU A 5 17.53 -11.55 5.59
N LYS A 6 16.28 -12.01 5.71
CA LYS A 6 15.72 -13.09 4.88
C LYS A 6 15.52 -12.64 3.44
N ILE A 7 15.00 -11.44 3.20
CA ILE A 7 14.66 -10.97 1.84
C ILE A 7 15.84 -10.37 1.07
N LYS A 8 16.84 -9.81 1.74
CA LYS A 8 17.98 -9.12 1.11
C LYS A 8 18.66 -9.91 -0.02
N PRO A 9 18.94 -11.23 0.13
CA PRO A 9 19.59 -12.01 -0.93
C PRO A 9 18.73 -12.18 -2.19
N HIS A 10 17.42 -11.92 -2.09
CA HIS A 10 16.42 -12.22 -3.10
C HIS A 10 15.88 -10.97 -3.81
N LEU A 11 16.28 -9.76 -3.41
CA LEU A 11 15.82 -8.48 -3.99
C LEU A 11 15.94 -8.42 -5.52
N THR A 12 17.03 -8.97 -6.07
CA THR A 12 17.26 -9.08 -7.52
C THR A 12 17.46 -10.53 -7.93
N SER A 13 16.61 -11.41 -7.38
CA SER A 13 16.64 -12.85 -7.68
C SER A 13 16.55 -13.09 -9.19
N LYS A 14 17.27 -14.09 -9.68
CA LYS A 14 17.12 -14.56 -11.07
C LYS A 14 15.84 -15.34 -11.29
N ASP A 15 15.30 -15.94 -10.22
CA ASP A 15 13.97 -16.52 -10.26
C ASP A 15 12.95 -15.38 -10.09
N PHE A 16 12.14 -15.17 -11.13
CA PHE A 16 11.15 -14.12 -11.22
C PHE A 16 10.12 -14.20 -10.07
N LEU A 17 9.55 -15.38 -9.80
CA LEU A 17 8.52 -15.54 -8.77
C LEU A 17 9.06 -15.26 -7.36
N ILE A 18 10.32 -15.62 -7.10
CA ILE A 18 10.97 -15.29 -5.82
C ILE A 18 11.10 -13.76 -5.68
N GLN A 19 11.43 -13.05 -6.76
CA GLN A 19 11.51 -11.59 -6.71
C GLN A 19 10.12 -10.96 -6.52
N GLU A 20 9.09 -11.43 -7.23
CA GLU A 20 7.72 -10.94 -7.04
C GLU A 20 7.27 -11.14 -5.59
N THR A 21 7.55 -12.30 -4.99
CA THR A 21 7.25 -12.54 -3.57
C THR A 21 7.96 -11.53 -2.67
N VAL A 22 9.22 -11.20 -2.95
CA VAL A 22 9.95 -10.16 -2.19
C VAL A 22 9.30 -8.80 -2.36
N LEU A 23 8.89 -8.44 -3.58
CA LEU A 23 8.25 -7.15 -3.88
C LEU A 23 6.89 -7.03 -3.18
N HIS A 24 6.08 -8.09 -3.18
CA HIS A 24 4.80 -8.13 -2.47
C HIS A 24 5.01 -7.96 -0.97
N ALA A 25 5.94 -8.74 -0.39
CA ALA A 25 6.23 -8.69 1.04
C ALA A 25 6.79 -7.36 1.55
N ILE A 26 7.29 -6.50 0.64
CA ILE A 26 7.83 -5.17 0.98
C ILE A 26 6.97 -4.00 0.48
N HIS A 27 5.83 -4.25 -0.16
CA HIS A 27 5.03 -3.21 -0.81
C HIS A 27 4.68 -2.06 0.15
N ASP A 28 4.07 -2.44 1.26
CA ASP A 28 3.66 -1.53 2.33
C ASP A 28 4.66 -1.50 3.49
N TYR A 29 5.69 -2.35 3.45
CA TYR A 29 6.71 -2.38 4.50
C TYR A 29 7.46 -1.04 4.53
N PRO A 30 7.50 -0.37 5.69
CA PRO A 30 8.04 0.97 5.75
C PRO A 30 9.57 0.93 5.91
N PHE A 31 10.25 1.98 5.45
CA PHE A 31 11.69 2.20 5.69
C PHE A 31 12.61 1.13 5.09
N LEU A 32 12.45 0.80 3.81
CA LEU A 32 13.50 0.03 3.14
C LEU A 32 14.83 0.80 3.12
N PRO A 33 15.98 0.11 3.24
CA PRO A 33 17.27 0.76 3.03
C PRO A 33 17.33 1.42 1.65
N GLU A 34 17.76 2.69 1.59
CA GLU A 34 17.80 3.47 0.34
C GLU A 34 18.59 2.75 -0.78
N GLU A 35 19.65 2.02 -0.40
CA GLU A 35 20.46 1.28 -1.36
C GLU A 35 19.71 0.12 -2.02
N TRP A 36 18.64 -0.39 -1.40
CA TRP A 36 17.79 -1.43 -1.98
C TRP A 36 16.86 -0.85 -3.03
N THR A 37 16.27 0.33 -2.77
CA THR A 37 15.46 1.05 -3.77
C THR A 37 16.30 1.32 -5.02
N VAL A 38 17.54 1.77 -4.85
CA VAL A 38 18.48 1.96 -5.97
C VAL A 38 18.81 0.65 -6.68
N GLN A 39 19.05 -0.44 -5.96
CA GLN A 39 19.34 -1.75 -6.54
C GLN A 39 18.16 -2.27 -7.37
N LEU A 40 16.94 -2.16 -6.84
CA LEU A 40 15.70 -2.53 -7.52
C LEU A 40 15.48 -1.67 -8.77
N LEU A 41 15.66 -0.35 -8.68
CA LEU A 41 15.59 0.55 -9.84
C LEU A 41 16.56 0.16 -10.95
N LYS A 42 17.82 -0.16 -10.60
CA LYS A 42 18.81 -0.62 -11.59
C LYS A 42 18.37 -1.93 -12.25
N GLU A 43 17.82 -2.88 -11.49
CA GLU A 43 17.26 -4.11 -12.06
C GLU A 43 16.07 -3.81 -12.99
N ALA A 44 15.15 -2.91 -12.61
CA ALA A 44 14.01 -2.51 -13.42
C ALA A 44 14.41 -1.91 -14.78
N PHE A 45 15.52 -1.16 -14.82
CA PHE A 45 16.03 -0.59 -16.08
C PHE A 45 16.95 -1.54 -16.86
N LEU A 46 17.40 -2.64 -16.26
CA LEU A 46 18.15 -3.70 -16.95
C LEU A 46 17.25 -4.82 -17.47
N ASN A 47 16.07 -5.01 -16.86
CA ASN A 47 15.18 -6.12 -17.16
C ASN A 47 13.74 -5.62 -17.39
N GLU A 48 13.38 -5.47 -18.67
CA GLU A 48 12.05 -5.01 -19.10
C GLU A 48 10.90 -5.89 -18.57
N GLU A 49 11.15 -7.18 -18.36
CA GLU A 49 10.15 -8.14 -17.88
C GLU A 49 9.74 -7.85 -16.43
N LYS A 50 10.69 -7.42 -15.60
CA LYS A 50 10.50 -7.14 -14.18
C LYS A 50 10.16 -5.68 -13.89
N GLN A 51 10.36 -4.82 -14.88
CA GLN A 51 10.25 -3.37 -14.73
C GLN A 51 8.91 -2.93 -14.14
N PRO A 52 7.74 -3.41 -14.61
CA PRO A 52 6.46 -2.92 -14.09
C PRO A 52 6.29 -3.21 -12.60
N SER A 53 6.48 -4.47 -12.19
CA SER A 53 6.34 -4.89 -10.79
C SER A 53 7.29 -4.11 -9.90
N ILE A 54 8.57 -4.01 -10.27
CA ILE A 54 9.53 -3.26 -9.44
C ILE A 54 9.11 -1.81 -9.26
N LEU A 55 8.74 -1.10 -10.33
CA LEU A 55 8.35 0.31 -10.24
C LEU A 55 7.06 0.52 -9.43
N ILE A 56 6.10 -0.41 -9.52
CA ILE A 56 4.88 -0.38 -8.71
C ILE A 56 5.21 -0.55 -7.23
N TYR A 57 5.98 -1.58 -6.88
CA TYR A 57 6.17 -1.97 -5.47
C TYR A 57 7.12 -1.05 -4.69
N ILE A 58 7.99 -0.29 -5.36
CA ILE A 58 8.85 0.71 -4.70
C ILE A 58 8.26 2.13 -4.68
N SER A 59 7.05 2.34 -5.20
CA SER A 59 6.43 3.67 -5.34
C SER A 59 6.25 4.42 -4.02
N ASN A 60 6.10 3.70 -2.91
CA ASN A 60 5.95 4.26 -1.58
C ASN A 60 7.29 4.49 -0.85
N GLN A 61 8.43 4.16 -1.48
CA GLN A 61 9.75 4.22 -0.85
C GLN A 61 10.41 5.59 -1.09
N PRO A 62 11.14 6.14 -0.10
CA PRO A 62 11.83 7.40 -0.26
C PRO A 62 12.90 7.31 -1.36
N LEU A 63 13.02 8.38 -2.15
CA LEU A 63 14.01 8.48 -3.20
C LEU A 63 15.29 9.15 -2.68
N SER A 64 16.42 8.46 -2.82
CA SER A 64 17.74 9.06 -2.66
C SER A 64 18.15 9.84 -3.91
N GLU A 65 19.21 10.66 -3.80
CA GLU A 65 19.79 11.38 -4.94
C GLU A 65 20.25 10.43 -6.07
N GLU A 66 20.80 9.27 -5.70
CA GLU A 66 21.17 8.24 -6.67
C GLU A 66 19.94 7.66 -7.38
N ALA A 67 18.85 7.40 -6.64
CA ALA A 67 17.60 6.92 -7.22
C ALA A 67 17.03 7.90 -8.25
N VAL A 68 16.98 9.21 -7.91
CA VAL A 68 16.53 10.27 -8.83
C VAL A 68 17.38 10.30 -10.10
N THR A 69 18.70 10.16 -9.97
CA THR A 69 19.62 10.13 -11.11
C THR A 69 19.33 8.91 -12.00
N VAL A 70 19.26 7.72 -11.42
CA VAL A 70 18.95 6.47 -12.14
C VAL A 70 17.63 6.57 -12.89
N ILE A 71 16.56 7.07 -12.27
CA ILE A 71 15.25 7.22 -12.91
C ILE A 71 15.34 8.20 -14.09
N SER A 72 15.87 9.40 -13.85
CA SER A 72 15.88 10.47 -14.85
C SER A 72 16.72 10.15 -16.10
N GLU A 73 17.81 9.40 -15.96
CA GLU A 73 18.66 8.98 -17.08
C GLU A 73 18.02 7.88 -17.95
N ASN A 74 17.12 7.07 -17.37
CA ASN A 74 16.54 5.91 -18.04
C ASN A 74 15.14 6.16 -18.62
N ILE A 75 14.34 7.09 -18.07
CA ILE A 75 13.00 7.45 -18.60
C ILE A 75 13.00 7.68 -20.13
N PRO A 76 13.97 8.40 -20.75
CA PRO A 76 13.97 8.63 -22.19
C PRO A 76 14.03 7.36 -23.06
N GLN A 77 14.48 6.24 -22.49
CA GLN A 77 14.68 4.97 -23.17
C GLN A 77 13.55 3.96 -22.87
N MET A 78 12.64 4.28 -21.96
CA MET A 78 11.56 3.37 -21.56
C MET A 78 10.51 3.19 -22.66
N ASP A 79 9.86 2.03 -22.63
CA ASP A 79 8.64 1.82 -23.39
C ASP A 79 7.53 2.76 -22.89
N LYS A 80 6.79 3.35 -23.83
CA LYS A 80 5.75 4.35 -23.55
C LYS A 80 4.63 3.82 -22.66
N THR A 81 4.39 2.52 -22.65
CA THR A 81 3.38 1.90 -21.81
C THR A 81 3.75 1.97 -20.32
N ASN A 82 5.03 1.97 -19.97
CA ASN A 82 5.50 1.90 -18.57
C ASN A 82 6.06 3.22 -18.04
N ILE A 83 6.27 4.24 -18.88
CA ILE A 83 6.82 5.55 -18.44
C ILE A 83 6.05 6.13 -17.24
N HIS A 84 4.73 5.99 -17.22
CA HIS A 84 3.90 6.51 -16.14
C HIS A 84 4.26 5.93 -14.75
N LEU A 85 4.70 4.68 -14.67
CA LEU A 85 5.14 4.03 -13.43
C LEU A 85 6.45 4.65 -12.90
N ALA A 86 7.37 5.01 -13.80
CA ALA A 86 8.59 5.69 -13.39
C ALA A 86 8.33 7.15 -13.00
N LEU A 87 7.35 7.80 -13.63
CA LEU A 87 6.96 9.17 -13.29
C LEU A 87 6.28 9.25 -11.92
N SER A 88 5.42 8.28 -11.56
CA SER A 88 4.74 8.26 -10.27
C SER A 88 5.69 8.12 -9.08
N LEU A 89 6.90 7.59 -9.28
CA LEU A 89 7.93 7.57 -8.23
C LEU A 89 8.28 8.98 -7.73
N PHE A 90 8.14 10.01 -8.58
CA PHE A 90 8.40 11.38 -8.18
C PHE A 90 7.28 11.99 -7.33
N ASP A 91 6.13 11.33 -7.15
CA ASP A 91 5.07 11.83 -6.27
C ASP A 91 5.52 11.84 -4.81
N GLY A 92 6.43 10.94 -4.42
CA GLY A 92 7.03 10.86 -3.08
C GLY A 92 8.36 11.62 -2.92
N ILE A 93 8.85 12.33 -3.94
CA ILE A 93 10.18 12.96 -3.89
C ILE A 93 10.27 13.99 -2.75
N ASP A 94 11.40 14.02 -2.05
CA ASP A 94 11.71 15.06 -1.08
C ASP A 94 11.76 16.46 -1.75
N PRO A 95 11.15 17.51 -1.16
CA PRO A 95 11.16 18.86 -1.75
C PRO A 95 12.55 19.46 -1.99
N GLU A 96 13.51 19.28 -1.07
CA GLU A 96 14.87 19.79 -1.25
C GLU A 96 15.56 19.07 -2.41
N LEU A 97 15.38 17.76 -2.49
CA LEU A 97 15.91 16.94 -3.58
C LEU A 97 15.28 17.33 -4.94
N ALA A 98 13.96 17.56 -4.98
CA ALA A 98 13.28 18.03 -6.19
C ALA A 98 13.86 19.36 -6.69
N LEU A 99 14.01 20.34 -5.78
CA LEU A 99 14.57 21.65 -6.13
C LEU A 99 16.03 21.56 -6.56
N LYS A 100 16.83 20.73 -5.90
CA LYS A 100 18.23 20.46 -6.28
C LYS A 100 18.36 19.92 -7.71
N HIS A 101 17.43 19.06 -8.14
CA HIS A 101 17.42 18.44 -9.47
C HIS A 101 16.43 19.09 -10.44
N ARG A 102 16.00 20.33 -10.19
CA ARG A 102 14.93 21.00 -10.94
C ARG A 102 15.13 21.02 -12.45
N GLU A 103 16.34 21.30 -12.92
CA GLU A 103 16.63 21.37 -14.36
C GLU A 103 16.37 20.03 -15.05
N THR A 104 16.78 18.92 -14.43
CA THR A 104 16.59 17.56 -14.95
C THR A 104 15.14 17.11 -14.83
N LEU A 105 14.48 17.42 -13.70
CA LEU A 105 13.13 16.93 -13.40
C LEU A 105 12.00 17.79 -13.96
N ALA A 106 12.28 19.00 -14.47
CA ALA A 106 11.28 19.90 -15.04
C ALA A 106 10.50 19.31 -16.23
N ALA A 107 11.05 18.31 -16.91
CA ALA A 107 10.38 17.60 -18.00
C ALA A 107 9.40 16.51 -17.51
N TYR A 108 9.54 16.08 -16.25
CA TYR A 108 8.86 14.90 -15.69
C TYR A 108 7.84 15.25 -14.61
N ILE A 109 8.08 16.34 -13.86
CA ILE A 109 7.20 16.80 -12.80
C ILE A 109 6.27 17.90 -13.30
N ASN A 110 4.98 17.81 -12.91
CA ASN A 110 3.98 18.83 -13.22
C ASN A 110 4.46 20.23 -12.77
N LYS A 111 4.29 21.23 -13.66
CA LYS A 111 4.74 22.60 -13.42
C LYS A 111 4.14 23.22 -12.16
N ASP A 112 2.93 22.81 -11.79
CA ASP A 112 2.21 23.34 -10.64
C ASP A 112 2.76 22.82 -9.29
N MET A 113 3.64 21.81 -9.30
CA MET A 113 4.29 21.31 -8.09
C MET A 113 5.49 22.14 -7.67
N TRP A 114 6.18 22.82 -8.60
CA TRP A 114 7.38 23.61 -8.27
C TRP A 114 7.14 24.71 -7.24
N PRO A 115 6.05 25.51 -7.33
CA PRO A 115 5.74 26.47 -6.28
C PRO A 115 5.51 25.83 -4.91
N ILE A 116 4.96 24.60 -4.88
CA ILE A 116 4.74 23.86 -3.63
C ILE A 116 6.07 23.37 -3.05
N TYR A 117 7.01 22.91 -3.87
CA TYR A 117 8.36 22.59 -3.39
C TYR A 117 9.08 23.80 -2.80
N GLU A 118 9.03 24.95 -3.49
CA GLU A 118 9.64 26.19 -2.99
C GLU A 118 8.99 26.63 -1.67
N LEU A 119 7.65 26.54 -1.58
CA LEU A 119 6.89 26.89 -0.39
C LEU A 119 7.20 25.97 0.79
N THR A 120 7.33 24.67 0.57
CA THR A 120 7.60 23.70 1.65
C THR A 120 9.03 23.75 2.17
N VAL A 121 9.99 24.24 1.37
CA VAL A 121 11.40 24.41 1.79
C VAL A 121 11.65 25.79 2.39
N ASN A 122 11.06 26.84 1.84
CA ASN A 122 11.41 28.23 2.18
C ASN A 122 10.25 29.06 2.76
N GLY A 123 9.04 28.52 2.77
CA GLY A 123 7.83 29.22 3.20
C GLY A 123 7.73 29.41 4.71
N THR A 124 6.92 30.38 5.10
CA THR A 124 6.53 30.58 6.49
C THR A 124 5.34 29.70 6.87
N GLU A 125 5.14 29.49 8.17
CA GLU A 125 4.00 28.77 8.74
C GLU A 125 2.65 29.28 8.16
N ASP A 126 2.42 30.59 8.20
CA ASP A 126 1.20 31.21 7.68
C ASP A 126 0.97 30.94 6.19
N GLU A 127 2.02 30.98 5.37
CA GLU A 127 1.93 30.73 3.92
C GLU A 127 1.60 29.26 3.63
N VAL A 128 2.24 28.34 4.35
CA VAL A 128 1.98 26.89 4.20
C VAL A 128 0.57 26.54 4.64
N TYR A 129 0.10 27.00 5.81
CA TYR A 129 -1.27 26.77 6.26
C TYR A 129 -2.30 27.41 5.32
N THR A 130 -2.01 28.60 4.79
CA THR A 130 -2.89 29.25 3.81
C THR A 130 -3.05 28.39 2.56
N GLU A 131 -1.97 27.84 2.01
CA GLU A 131 -2.04 26.99 0.83
C GLU A 131 -2.63 25.60 1.13
N TYR A 132 -2.37 25.07 2.33
CA TYR A 132 -2.97 23.83 2.81
C TYR A 132 -4.49 23.95 2.90
N GLY A 133 -4.98 25.04 3.53
CA GLY A 133 -6.41 25.33 3.64
C GLY A 133 -7.10 25.49 2.27
N LYS A 134 -6.46 26.14 1.29
CA LYS A 134 -6.99 26.21 -0.08
C LYS A 134 -7.06 24.84 -0.76
N SER A 135 -6.06 24.00 -0.53
CA SER A 135 -6.00 22.64 -1.09
C SER A 135 -7.14 21.78 -0.54
N LEU A 136 -7.38 21.86 0.78
CA LEU A 136 -8.52 21.24 1.44
C LEU A 136 -9.85 21.75 0.89
N GLU A 137 -10.06 23.07 0.84
CA GLU A 137 -11.30 23.67 0.30
C GLU A 137 -11.56 23.24 -1.15
N SER A 138 -10.51 23.06 -1.94
CA SER A 138 -10.60 22.59 -3.33
C SER A 138 -10.98 21.11 -3.41
N LEU A 139 -10.44 20.26 -2.53
CA LEU A 139 -10.78 18.84 -2.44
C LEU A 139 -12.25 18.65 -2.02
N GLU A 140 -12.69 19.36 -0.99
CA GLU A 140 -14.06 19.27 -0.45
C GLU A 140 -15.14 19.71 -1.46
N ARG A 141 -14.79 20.64 -2.35
CA ARG A 141 -15.72 21.17 -3.36
C ARG A 141 -15.71 20.40 -4.66
N ALA A 142 -14.77 19.49 -4.86
CA ALA A 142 -14.64 18.79 -6.12
C ALA A 142 -15.78 17.77 -6.28
N ASP A 143 -16.39 17.72 -7.47
CA ASP A 143 -17.43 16.73 -7.79
C ASP A 143 -16.90 15.28 -7.83
N SER A 144 -15.58 15.12 -7.87
CA SER A 144 -14.88 13.83 -7.84
C SER A 144 -13.49 13.99 -7.24
N TYR A 145 -12.94 12.90 -6.71
CA TYR A 145 -11.57 12.87 -6.16
C TYR A 145 -10.53 13.47 -7.12
N GLN A 146 -9.69 14.37 -6.59
CA GLN A 146 -8.64 15.08 -7.33
C GLN A 146 -7.26 14.68 -6.81
N HIS A 147 -6.71 13.60 -7.35
CA HIS A 147 -5.42 13.04 -6.91
C HIS A 147 -4.29 14.07 -6.85
N GLU A 148 -4.12 14.90 -7.89
CA GLU A 148 -3.04 15.92 -7.89
C GLU A 148 -3.18 16.96 -6.76
N ILE A 149 -4.41 17.34 -6.40
CA ILE A 149 -4.65 18.26 -5.29
C ILE A 149 -4.40 17.56 -3.96
N TYR A 150 -4.77 16.28 -3.84
CA TYR A 150 -4.51 15.48 -2.65
C TYR A 150 -3.01 15.33 -2.39
N ILE A 151 -2.20 15.03 -3.41
CA ILE A 151 -0.74 14.97 -3.29
C ILE A 151 -0.13 16.32 -2.85
N LYS A 152 -0.66 17.44 -3.36
CA LYS A 152 -0.25 18.79 -2.89
C LYS A 152 -0.59 18.99 -1.41
N ALA A 153 -1.82 18.68 -1.00
CA ALA A 153 -2.26 18.82 0.38
C ALA A 153 -1.45 17.93 1.34
N LYS A 154 -1.21 16.66 0.97
CA LYS A 154 -0.39 15.71 1.72
C LYS A 154 1.04 16.22 1.93
N ARG A 155 1.63 16.84 0.91
CA ARG A 155 2.98 17.46 1.02
C ARG A 155 3.02 18.66 1.97
N LEU A 156 2.01 19.52 1.91
CA LEU A 156 1.88 20.65 2.83
C LEU A 156 1.65 20.16 4.27
N ALA A 157 0.86 19.11 4.45
CA ALA A 157 0.67 18.44 5.74
C ALA A 157 1.98 17.86 6.30
N ALA A 158 2.81 17.23 5.45
CA ALA A 158 4.12 16.75 5.85
C ALA A 158 5.04 17.90 6.29
N CYS A 159 5.04 19.02 5.56
CA CYS A 159 5.79 20.23 5.92
C CYS A 159 5.36 20.79 7.29
N ILE A 160 4.05 20.85 7.55
CA ILE A 160 3.47 21.27 8.85
C ILE A 160 4.01 20.39 9.99
N VAL A 161 4.01 19.07 9.81
CA VAL A 161 4.54 18.12 10.80
C VAL A 161 6.04 18.26 10.99
N GLN A 162 6.82 18.31 9.91
CA GLN A 162 8.29 18.39 9.95
C GLN A 162 8.80 19.64 10.66
N ASN A 163 8.07 20.76 10.55
CA ASN A 163 8.40 22.01 11.23
C ASN A 163 7.82 22.10 12.66
N GLY A 164 7.04 21.11 13.09
CA GLY A 164 6.43 21.08 14.43
C GLY A 164 5.37 22.15 14.65
N TRP A 165 4.66 22.56 13.59
CA TRP A 165 3.65 23.61 13.68
C TRP A 165 2.29 23.10 14.18
N ILE A 166 1.98 21.82 13.95
CA ILE A 166 0.78 21.18 14.50
C ILE A 166 1.03 20.58 15.88
N THR A 167 0.09 20.78 16.79
CA THR A 167 0.14 20.26 18.17
C THR A 167 -0.78 19.05 18.38
N GLU A 168 -0.50 18.25 19.41
CA GLU A 168 -1.39 17.14 19.82
C GLU A 168 -2.80 17.62 20.20
N ASP A 169 -2.93 18.80 20.80
CA ASP A 169 -4.24 19.36 21.18
C ASP A 169 -5.08 19.68 19.93
N GLU A 170 -4.47 20.19 18.86
CA GLU A 170 -5.15 20.43 17.59
C GLU A 170 -5.59 19.13 16.92
N ILE A 171 -4.71 18.11 16.90
CA ILE A 171 -5.05 16.77 16.40
C ILE A 171 -6.22 16.18 17.18
N ASP A 172 -6.18 16.28 18.52
CA ASP A 172 -7.25 15.78 19.39
C ASP A 172 -8.59 16.47 19.09
N ILE A 173 -8.58 17.79 18.86
CA ILE A 173 -9.79 18.54 18.49
C ILE A 173 -10.34 18.06 17.15
N ILE A 174 -9.49 17.96 16.11
CA ILE A 174 -9.92 17.52 14.78
C ILE A 174 -10.52 16.12 14.85
N LEU A 175 -9.81 15.15 15.44
CA LEU A 175 -10.32 13.79 15.56
C LEU A 175 -11.64 13.71 16.35
N GLN A 176 -11.80 14.48 17.41
CA GLN A 176 -13.05 14.50 18.19
C GLN A 176 -14.25 15.03 17.40
N GLU A 177 -14.02 15.88 16.39
CA GLU A 177 -15.06 16.35 15.49
C GLU A 177 -15.34 15.29 14.42
N GLU A 178 -14.32 14.83 13.71
CA GLU A 178 -14.43 13.85 12.63
C GLU A 178 -15.06 12.52 13.07
N LEU A 179 -14.74 12.05 14.29
CA LEU A 179 -15.32 10.81 14.81
C LEU A 179 -16.84 10.85 15.00
N LYS A 180 -17.44 12.04 15.09
CA LYS A 180 -18.90 12.22 15.20
C LYS A 180 -19.60 12.19 13.83
N GLU A 181 -18.85 12.40 12.76
CA GLU A 181 -19.36 12.46 11.40
C GLU A 181 -19.41 11.06 10.78
N GLU A 182 -20.31 10.88 9.81
CA GLU A 182 -20.42 9.63 9.05
C GLU A 182 -19.22 9.44 8.12
N TRP A 183 -18.81 10.54 7.47
CA TRP A 183 -17.73 10.62 6.50
C TRP A 183 -16.64 11.55 7.01
N PHE A 184 -15.38 11.14 6.88
CA PHE A 184 -14.27 12.00 7.23
C PHE A 184 -14.09 13.08 6.17
N SER A 185 -13.78 14.29 6.60
CA SER A 185 -13.28 15.32 5.69
C SER A 185 -11.87 14.98 5.22
N PHE A 186 -11.41 15.59 4.13
CA PHE A 186 -10.02 15.51 3.71
C PHE A 186 -9.07 16.06 4.78
N ASN A 187 -9.53 16.98 5.63
CA ASN A 187 -8.73 17.45 6.77
C ASN A 187 -8.59 16.35 7.83
N GLY A 188 -9.65 15.62 8.12
CA GLY A 188 -9.63 14.45 9.00
C GLY A 188 -8.71 13.35 8.47
N THR A 189 -8.83 13.01 7.19
CA THR A 189 -7.97 12.02 6.51
C THR A 189 -6.50 12.44 6.51
N LEU A 190 -6.19 13.70 6.19
CA LEU A 190 -4.80 14.19 6.26
C LEU A 190 -4.29 14.34 7.69
N THR A 191 -5.16 14.48 8.69
CA THR A 191 -4.78 14.40 10.10
C THR A 191 -4.33 12.98 10.47
N VAL A 192 -4.99 11.94 9.96
CA VAL A 192 -4.51 10.54 10.09
C VAL A 192 -3.11 10.37 9.49
N TYR A 193 -2.88 10.92 8.30
CA TYR A 193 -1.56 10.93 7.69
C TYR A 193 -0.51 11.65 8.58
N MET A 194 -0.83 12.83 9.12
CA MET A 194 0.05 13.57 10.03
C MET A 194 0.37 12.78 11.30
N ILE A 195 -0.59 12.06 11.88
CA ILE A 195 -0.37 11.17 13.03
C ILE A 195 0.66 10.09 12.68
N GLY A 196 0.54 9.48 11.49
CA GLY A 196 1.50 8.48 11.00
C GLY A 196 2.93 9.03 10.90
N LEU A 197 3.08 10.30 10.48
CA LEU A 197 4.39 10.98 10.44
C LEU A 197 4.93 11.29 11.84
N LEU A 198 4.07 11.72 12.76
CA LEU A 198 4.45 12.06 14.14
C LEU A 198 4.79 10.83 14.97
N LYS A 199 4.23 9.67 14.64
CA LYS A 199 4.42 8.38 15.34
C LYS A 199 4.15 8.47 16.84
N ILE A 200 3.00 9.04 17.22
CA ILE A 200 2.59 9.15 18.62
C ILE A 200 1.66 7.98 18.99
N ASP A 201 2.16 7.05 19.80
CA ASP A 201 1.49 5.78 20.16
C ASP A 201 0.07 5.96 20.74
N LYS A 202 -0.20 7.10 21.38
CA LYS A 202 -1.52 7.48 21.93
C LYS A 202 -2.65 7.31 20.90
N TYR A 203 -2.36 7.52 19.61
CA TYR A 203 -3.37 7.49 18.56
C TYR A 203 -3.61 6.09 17.97
N ILE A 204 -2.77 5.08 18.25
CA ILE A 204 -2.93 3.73 17.71
C ILE A 204 -4.35 3.17 17.92
N PRO A 205 -4.96 3.26 19.13
CA PRO A 205 -6.31 2.72 19.33
C PRO A 205 -7.40 3.43 18.53
N VAL A 206 -7.29 4.76 18.35
CA VAL A 206 -8.27 5.51 17.55
C VAL A 206 -8.10 5.21 16.07
N LEU A 207 -6.86 5.11 15.57
CA LEU A 207 -6.59 4.71 14.19
C LEU A 207 -7.13 3.32 13.87
N ALA A 208 -6.86 2.32 14.73
CA ALA A 208 -7.43 0.98 14.56
C ALA A 208 -8.96 0.99 14.56
N SER A 209 -9.59 1.88 15.36
CA SER A 209 -11.04 2.03 15.38
C SER A 209 -11.67 2.49 14.08
N LEU A 210 -10.88 3.12 13.19
CA LEU A 210 -11.34 3.57 11.88
C LEU A 210 -11.42 2.46 10.84
N LEU A 211 -10.87 1.26 11.12
CA LEU A 211 -10.93 0.12 10.19
C LEU A 211 -12.35 -0.40 9.92
N ASP A 212 -13.33 -0.05 10.75
CA ASP A 212 -14.76 -0.36 10.54
C ASP A 212 -15.49 0.65 9.62
N ARG A 213 -14.79 1.67 9.13
CA ARG A 213 -15.37 2.69 8.23
C ARG A 213 -15.41 2.16 6.79
N ASP A 214 -16.28 2.73 5.96
CA ASP A 214 -16.43 2.39 4.54
C ASP A 214 -15.91 3.57 3.68
N ASP A 215 -14.63 3.93 3.85
CA ASP A 215 -13.99 5.08 3.20
C ASP A 215 -12.58 4.72 2.73
N ASP A 216 -12.44 4.39 1.44
CA ASP A 216 -11.21 3.85 0.85
C ASP A 216 -9.98 4.75 1.09
N ILE A 217 -10.12 6.08 0.92
CA ILE A 217 -8.99 7.03 1.06
C ILE A 217 -8.57 7.11 2.53
N LEU A 218 -9.55 7.16 3.44
CA LEU A 218 -9.26 7.14 4.88
C LEU A 218 -8.55 5.85 5.28
N LEU A 219 -9.05 4.70 4.83
CA LEU A 219 -8.50 3.39 5.18
C LEU A 219 -7.07 3.20 4.65
N GLU A 220 -6.76 3.72 3.46
CA GLU A 220 -5.38 3.76 2.94
C GLU A 220 -4.44 4.53 3.89
N GLU A 221 -4.83 5.73 4.34
CA GLU A 221 -4.00 6.50 5.27
C GLU A 221 -3.93 5.87 6.67
N VAL A 222 -5.02 5.26 7.15
CA VAL A 222 -5.04 4.52 8.42
C VAL A 222 -4.08 3.33 8.36
N SER A 223 -4.12 2.56 7.27
CA SER A 223 -3.23 1.43 7.05
C SER A 223 -1.76 1.86 7.02
N ALA A 224 -1.43 2.84 6.20
CA ALA A 224 -0.07 3.38 6.09
C ALA A 224 0.44 3.94 7.44
N ALA A 225 -0.41 4.67 8.17
CA ALA A 225 -0.05 5.20 9.48
C ALA A 225 0.24 4.09 10.49
N LEU A 226 -0.66 3.11 10.64
CA LEU A 226 -0.52 1.98 11.56
C LEU A 226 0.70 1.12 11.22
N ILE A 227 0.90 0.77 9.95
CA ILE A 227 2.08 0.04 9.48
C ILE A 227 3.35 0.82 9.81
N GLY A 228 3.35 2.14 9.67
CA GLY A 228 4.51 3.00 9.95
C GLY A 228 5.03 2.93 11.40
N PHE A 229 4.21 2.56 12.38
CA PHE A 229 4.63 2.43 13.79
C PHE A 229 5.58 1.24 14.01
N GLN A 230 5.32 0.11 13.34
CA GLN A 230 6.10 -1.14 13.51
C GLN A 230 6.21 -1.61 14.98
N THR A 231 5.08 -1.59 15.72
CA THR A 231 5.03 -2.00 17.14
C THR A 231 4.00 -3.08 17.41
N ASP A 232 4.22 -3.86 18.47
CA ASP A 232 3.26 -4.86 18.94
C ASP A 232 1.94 -4.22 19.44
N GLU A 233 1.97 -2.94 19.80
CA GLU A 233 0.78 -2.15 20.17
C GLU A 233 -0.19 -2.02 19.00
N VAL A 234 0.32 -1.86 17.77
CA VAL A 234 -0.50 -1.89 16.55
C VAL A 234 -1.15 -3.25 16.37
N VAL A 235 -0.37 -4.33 16.48
CA VAL A 235 -0.88 -5.69 16.33
C VAL A 235 -2.04 -5.96 17.29
N LYS A 236 -1.88 -5.60 18.57
CA LYS A 236 -2.94 -5.75 19.59
C LYS A 236 -4.18 -4.91 19.29
N ALA A 237 -4.00 -3.70 18.75
CA ALA A 237 -5.12 -2.81 18.43
C ALA A 237 -5.91 -3.28 17.20
N VAL A 238 -5.23 -3.89 16.23
CA VAL A 238 -5.80 -4.34 14.95
C VAL A 238 -6.37 -5.76 15.03
N GLU A 239 -5.86 -6.61 15.94
CA GLU A 239 -6.33 -8.00 16.12
C GLU A 239 -7.86 -8.18 16.08
N PRO A 240 -8.71 -7.36 16.76
CA PRO A 240 -10.16 -7.53 16.71
C PRO A 240 -10.80 -7.33 15.33
N TYR A 241 -10.09 -6.69 14.40
CA TYR A 241 -10.55 -6.37 13.04
C TYR A 241 -10.21 -7.46 12.02
N LEU A 242 -9.36 -8.42 12.38
CA LEU A 242 -9.12 -9.61 11.57
C LEU A 242 -10.35 -10.54 11.51
N MET A 243 -11.26 -10.42 12.48
CA MET A 243 -12.46 -11.27 12.60
C MET A 243 -13.72 -10.66 11.98
N LYS A 244 -13.59 -9.55 11.23
CA LYS A 244 -14.73 -8.84 10.65
C LYS A 244 -14.62 -8.81 9.13
N GLU A 245 -15.67 -9.28 8.45
CA GLU A 245 -15.78 -9.35 6.97
C GLU A 245 -15.41 -8.01 6.31
N ASP A 246 -15.89 -6.88 6.85
CA ASP A 246 -15.71 -5.57 6.22
C ASP A 246 -14.30 -4.97 6.43
N SER A 247 -13.53 -5.44 7.42
CA SER A 247 -12.21 -4.85 7.76
C SER A 247 -11.02 -5.80 7.57
N ILE A 248 -11.26 -7.08 7.31
CA ILE A 248 -10.20 -8.10 7.30
C ILE A 248 -9.10 -7.80 6.29
N ILE A 249 -9.41 -7.25 5.12
CA ILE A 249 -8.43 -6.93 4.06
C ILE A 249 -7.38 -5.92 4.57
N PHE A 250 -7.81 -4.81 5.17
CA PHE A 250 -6.89 -3.82 5.73
C PHE A 250 -6.22 -4.35 7.01
N ALA A 251 -6.97 -5.03 7.87
CA ALA A 251 -6.44 -5.57 9.11
C ALA A 251 -5.33 -6.62 8.87
N SER A 252 -5.52 -7.51 7.90
CA SER A 252 -4.53 -8.53 7.54
C SER A 252 -3.28 -7.87 6.95
N SER A 253 -3.43 -6.89 6.05
CA SER A 253 -2.29 -6.13 5.51
C SER A 253 -1.49 -5.40 6.59
N ILE A 254 -2.16 -4.76 7.55
CA ILE A 254 -1.48 -4.04 8.64
C ILE A 254 -0.66 -4.99 9.52
N VAL A 255 -1.26 -6.13 9.92
CA VAL A 255 -0.57 -7.11 10.75
C VAL A 255 0.52 -7.84 9.96
N GLU A 256 0.28 -8.15 8.68
CA GLU A 256 1.28 -8.68 7.75
C GLU A 256 2.52 -7.79 7.66
N ASN A 257 2.32 -6.48 7.52
CA ASN A 257 3.41 -5.53 7.34
C ASN A 257 4.04 -5.08 8.67
N THR A 258 3.46 -5.46 9.80
CA THR A 258 4.09 -5.32 11.12
C THR A 258 4.91 -6.58 11.42
N LYS A 259 6.22 -6.55 11.13
CA LYS A 259 7.07 -7.76 11.15
C LYS A 259 7.55 -8.10 12.57
N SER A 260 6.67 -8.70 13.38
CA SER A 260 6.96 -9.13 14.76
C SER A 260 6.50 -10.56 15.05
N GLU A 261 7.07 -11.18 16.09
CA GLU A 261 6.63 -12.52 16.55
C GLU A 261 5.17 -12.52 17.02
N LEU A 262 4.69 -11.39 17.58
CA LEU A 262 3.29 -11.26 17.97
C LEU A 262 2.38 -11.21 16.74
N ALA A 263 2.77 -10.49 15.68
CA ALA A 263 2.01 -10.46 14.43
C ALA A 263 1.84 -11.86 13.84
N VAL A 264 2.91 -12.67 13.83
CA VAL A 264 2.84 -14.07 13.42
C VAL A 264 1.83 -14.84 14.27
N GLN A 265 1.88 -14.70 15.60
CA GLN A 265 0.97 -15.41 16.48
C GLN A 265 -0.49 -15.00 16.26
N VAL A 266 -0.77 -13.70 16.16
CA VAL A 266 -2.12 -13.15 15.93
C VAL A 266 -2.68 -13.59 14.58
N LEU A 267 -1.89 -13.58 13.51
CA LEU A 267 -2.33 -14.08 12.21
C LEU A 267 -2.64 -15.58 12.24
N ARG A 268 -1.85 -16.38 12.98
CA ARG A 268 -2.10 -17.82 13.13
C ARG A 268 -3.40 -18.09 13.88
N ASP A 269 -3.62 -17.38 14.98
CA ASP A 269 -4.86 -17.49 15.77
C ASP A 269 -6.06 -17.07 14.91
N ALA A 270 -5.95 -15.96 14.19
CA ALA A 270 -6.97 -15.50 13.26
C ALA A 270 -7.28 -16.52 12.16
N TYR A 271 -6.27 -17.16 11.59
CA TYR A 271 -6.44 -18.18 10.55
C TYR A 271 -7.30 -19.36 11.02
N HIS A 272 -7.13 -19.79 12.28
CA HIS A 272 -7.92 -20.89 12.86
C HIS A 272 -9.35 -20.49 13.24
N GLU A 273 -9.58 -19.20 13.49
CA GLU A 273 -10.91 -18.66 13.82
C GLU A 273 -11.73 -18.26 12.59
N ALA A 274 -11.06 -17.98 11.46
CA ALA A 274 -11.71 -17.57 10.22
C ALA A 274 -12.76 -18.60 9.74
N GLY A 275 -13.97 -18.11 9.51
CA GLY A 275 -15.13 -18.94 9.16
C GLY A 275 -15.34 -19.15 7.66
N GLU A 276 -14.80 -18.26 6.83
CA GLU A 276 -14.92 -18.29 5.37
C GLU A 276 -13.58 -18.63 4.72
N LEU A 277 -13.62 -19.24 3.53
CA LEU A 277 -12.40 -19.62 2.78
C LEU A 277 -11.61 -18.38 2.31
N GLU A 278 -12.30 -17.34 1.86
CA GLU A 278 -11.67 -16.10 1.37
C GLU A 278 -10.83 -15.43 2.47
N ASP A 279 -11.38 -15.36 3.70
CA ASP A 279 -10.68 -14.84 4.87
C ASP A 279 -9.43 -15.68 5.20
N GLN A 280 -9.55 -17.01 5.12
CA GLN A 280 -8.43 -17.92 5.36
C GLN A 280 -7.33 -17.80 4.32
N ASP A 281 -7.66 -17.48 3.07
CA ASP A 281 -6.68 -17.25 2.01
C ASP A 281 -5.91 -15.95 2.29
N LEU A 282 -6.60 -14.85 2.65
CA LEU A 282 -5.95 -13.58 3.01
C LEU A 282 -4.98 -13.74 4.18
N LEU A 283 -5.41 -14.46 5.22
CA LEU A 283 -4.58 -14.75 6.38
C LEU A 283 -3.42 -15.69 6.05
N PHE A 284 -3.60 -16.61 5.11
CA PHE A 284 -2.52 -17.46 4.60
C PHE A 284 -1.44 -16.66 3.87
N GLU A 285 -1.83 -15.71 3.02
CA GLU A 285 -0.88 -14.82 2.34
C GLU A 285 -0.10 -13.98 3.36
N ALA A 286 -0.81 -13.35 4.31
CA ALA A 286 -0.20 -12.59 5.38
C ALA A 286 0.82 -13.41 6.19
N LEU A 287 0.49 -14.66 6.50
CA LEU A 287 1.40 -15.60 7.19
C LEU A 287 2.64 -15.94 6.35
N CYS A 288 2.48 -16.13 5.04
CA CYS A 288 3.60 -16.38 4.15
C CYS A 288 4.54 -15.17 4.08
N HIS A 289 4.00 -13.95 3.97
CA HIS A 289 4.81 -12.73 3.91
C HIS A 289 5.46 -12.32 5.24
N GLN A 290 5.10 -12.96 6.37
CA GLN A 290 5.88 -12.88 7.61
C GLN A 290 7.22 -13.63 7.52
N LEU A 291 7.33 -14.59 6.59
CA LEU A 291 8.51 -15.45 6.42
C LEU A 291 8.95 -16.10 7.75
N SER A 292 8.01 -16.56 8.56
CA SER A 292 8.29 -17.20 9.85
C SER A 292 8.00 -18.70 9.81
N GLU A 293 9.00 -19.52 10.14
CA GLU A 293 8.85 -20.97 10.25
C GLU A 293 7.76 -21.40 11.25
N ALA A 294 7.39 -20.51 12.19
CA ALA A 294 6.29 -20.77 13.12
C ALA A 294 4.93 -20.95 12.42
N ALA A 295 4.76 -20.40 11.21
CA ALA A 295 3.54 -20.49 10.41
C ALA A 295 3.46 -21.75 9.52
N ILE A 296 4.49 -22.61 9.53
CA ILE A 296 4.50 -23.86 8.73
C ILE A 296 3.25 -24.73 8.96
N PRO A 297 2.75 -24.94 10.19
CA PRO A 297 1.57 -25.78 10.39
C PRO A 297 0.34 -25.26 9.64
N GLU A 298 0.10 -23.95 9.68
CA GLU A 298 -1.01 -23.29 8.99
C GLU A 298 -0.82 -23.32 7.47
N ILE A 299 0.39 -22.99 6.99
CA ILE A 299 0.72 -22.97 5.56
C ILE A 299 0.59 -24.38 4.95
N SER A 300 1.20 -25.39 5.57
CA SER A 300 1.08 -26.78 5.11
C SER A 300 -0.34 -27.31 5.22
N GLY A 301 -1.07 -26.94 6.27
CA GLY A 301 -2.50 -27.27 6.42
C GLY A 301 -3.34 -26.68 5.30
N HIS A 302 -3.09 -25.41 4.95
CA HIS A 302 -3.77 -24.69 3.89
C HIS A 302 -3.59 -25.36 2.53
N MET A 303 -2.36 -25.75 2.18
CA MET A 303 -2.07 -26.43 0.90
C MET A 303 -2.73 -27.80 0.73
N ASN A 304 -3.27 -28.40 1.80
CA ASN A 304 -4.01 -29.66 1.73
C ASN A 304 -5.52 -29.47 1.45
N LYS A 305 -6.00 -28.23 1.32
CA LYS A 305 -7.41 -27.95 1.00
C LYS A 305 -7.71 -28.26 -0.47
N GLU A 306 -8.97 -28.63 -0.74
CA GLU A 306 -9.44 -28.98 -2.10
C GLU A 306 -9.75 -27.75 -2.95
N TYR A 307 -9.99 -26.60 -2.33
CA TYR A 307 -10.43 -25.37 -2.98
C TYR A 307 -9.75 -24.15 -2.37
N PHE A 308 -9.44 -23.19 -3.23
CA PHE A 308 -8.94 -21.86 -2.90
C PHE A 308 -9.84 -20.82 -3.57
N SER A 309 -9.90 -19.63 -3.01
CA SER A 309 -10.46 -18.45 -3.70
C SER A 309 -9.53 -18.03 -4.85
N SER A 310 -10.06 -17.26 -5.78
CA SER A 310 -9.27 -16.65 -6.87
C SER A 310 -8.66 -15.30 -6.49
N MET A 311 -8.70 -14.91 -5.21
CA MET A 311 -8.23 -13.60 -4.77
C MET A 311 -6.71 -13.54 -4.63
N ILE A 312 -6.05 -14.70 -4.43
CA ILE A 312 -4.63 -14.79 -4.10
C ILE A 312 -3.96 -15.85 -4.96
N GLU A 313 -2.72 -15.59 -5.34
CA GLU A 313 -1.88 -16.52 -6.09
C GLU A 313 -1.21 -17.55 -5.15
N ILE A 314 -2.01 -18.48 -4.62
CA ILE A 314 -1.60 -19.46 -3.60
C ILE A 314 -0.27 -20.15 -3.93
N GLU A 315 -0.10 -20.66 -5.16
CA GLU A 315 1.11 -21.37 -5.56
C GLU A 315 2.34 -20.47 -5.60
N GLN A 316 2.21 -19.21 -6.03
CA GLN A 316 3.30 -18.24 -6.03
C GLN A 316 3.70 -17.92 -4.59
N THR A 317 2.72 -17.61 -3.74
CA THR A 317 2.91 -17.22 -2.35
C THR A 317 3.61 -18.33 -1.55
N VAL A 318 3.16 -19.58 -1.68
CA VAL A 318 3.79 -20.71 -0.99
C VAL A 318 5.17 -21.04 -1.56
N TYR A 319 5.34 -20.98 -2.89
CA TYR A 319 6.64 -21.20 -3.52
C TYR A 319 7.67 -20.19 -3.02
N GLY A 320 7.30 -18.92 -3.00
CA GLY A 320 8.12 -17.82 -2.50
C GLY A 320 8.50 -18.02 -1.03
N TYR A 321 7.53 -18.33 -0.17
CA TYR A 321 7.77 -18.59 1.26
C TYR A 321 8.82 -19.69 1.50
N TYR A 322 8.64 -20.87 0.91
CA TYR A 322 9.59 -21.98 1.09
C TYR A 322 10.95 -21.66 0.47
N SER A 323 10.97 -21.02 -0.69
CA SER A 323 12.20 -20.70 -1.41
C SER A 323 13.06 -19.66 -0.70
N ILE A 324 12.46 -18.59 -0.18
CA ILE A 324 13.17 -17.54 0.57
C ILE A 324 13.72 -18.09 1.89
N LEU A 325 12.99 -18.97 2.55
CA LEU A 325 13.46 -19.62 3.78
C LEU A 325 14.45 -20.78 3.53
N GLY A 326 14.68 -21.18 2.28
CA GLY A 326 15.53 -22.32 1.92
C GLY A 326 14.99 -23.66 2.44
N LEU A 327 13.67 -23.76 2.60
CA LEU A 327 12.99 -24.94 3.12
C LEU A 327 12.71 -25.95 2.00
N PRO A 328 13.01 -27.23 2.18
CA PRO A 328 12.67 -28.25 1.20
C PRO A 328 11.18 -28.63 1.29
N HIS A 329 10.52 -28.79 0.14
CA HIS A 329 9.18 -29.37 0.04
C HIS A 329 9.07 -30.26 -1.21
N PRO A 330 8.42 -31.44 -1.15
CA PRO A 330 8.31 -32.34 -2.31
C PRO A 330 7.60 -31.70 -3.51
N ASP A 331 6.62 -30.84 -3.26
CA ASP A 331 5.80 -30.19 -4.29
C ASP A 331 6.33 -28.80 -4.71
N LEU A 332 7.49 -28.38 -4.21
CA LEU A 332 8.01 -27.02 -4.43
C LEU A 332 8.14 -26.66 -5.92
N GLU A 333 8.65 -27.59 -6.74
CA GLU A 333 8.80 -27.38 -8.17
C GLU A 333 7.44 -27.44 -8.91
N LEU A 334 6.46 -28.18 -8.39
CA LEU A 334 5.11 -28.19 -8.95
C LEU A 334 4.42 -26.84 -8.75
N TRP A 335 4.52 -26.26 -7.55
CA TRP A 335 3.98 -24.92 -7.26
C TRP A 335 4.65 -23.85 -8.12
N ARG A 336 5.97 -23.92 -8.28
CA ARG A 336 6.71 -23.03 -9.18
C ARG A 336 6.20 -23.10 -10.63
N GLN A 337 5.94 -24.30 -11.14
CA GLN A 337 5.44 -24.49 -12.50
C GLN A 337 4.01 -23.94 -12.65
N ALA A 338 3.13 -24.24 -11.71
CA ALA A 338 1.75 -23.72 -11.70
C ALA A 338 1.73 -22.18 -11.65
N ALA A 339 2.52 -21.57 -10.77
CA ALA A 339 2.64 -20.12 -10.67
C ALA A 339 3.20 -19.49 -11.96
N MET A 340 4.23 -20.08 -12.57
CA MET A 340 4.76 -19.61 -13.86
C MET A 340 3.75 -19.72 -15.01
N GLU A 341 2.94 -20.78 -15.03
CA GLU A 341 1.88 -20.95 -16.04
C GLU A 341 0.80 -19.86 -15.91
N THR A 342 0.38 -19.57 -14.67
CA THR A 342 -0.56 -18.49 -14.34
C THR A 342 -0.02 -17.13 -14.78
N GLU A 343 1.23 -16.80 -14.42
CA GLU A 343 1.87 -15.53 -14.80
C GLU A 343 1.99 -15.39 -16.33
N MET A 344 2.41 -16.47 -17.01
CA MET A 344 2.50 -16.47 -18.47
C MET A 344 1.12 -16.26 -19.13
N HIS A 345 0.06 -16.83 -18.55
CA HIS A 345 -1.30 -16.62 -19.02
C HIS A 345 -1.72 -15.15 -18.87
N PHE A 346 -1.52 -14.55 -17.69
CA PHE A 346 -1.82 -13.13 -17.45
C PHE A 346 -1.07 -12.20 -18.39
N ARG A 347 0.22 -12.44 -18.62
CA ARG A 347 1.03 -11.66 -19.57
C ARG A 347 0.56 -11.76 -21.01
N ASN A 348 0.20 -12.97 -21.45
CA ASN A 348 -0.31 -13.16 -22.81
C ASN A 348 -1.67 -12.46 -23.00
N GLU A 349 -2.53 -12.50 -21.98
CA GLU A 349 -3.79 -11.75 -22.00
C GLU A 349 -3.55 -10.24 -22.01
N SER A 350 -2.61 -9.75 -21.20
CA SER A 350 -2.36 -8.31 -21.08
C SER A 350 -1.77 -7.71 -22.36
N GLN A 351 -0.89 -8.46 -23.04
CA GLN A 351 -0.35 -8.10 -24.36
C GLN A 351 -1.39 -8.15 -25.47
N GLN A 352 -2.35 -9.08 -25.43
CA GLN A 352 -3.42 -9.17 -26.43
C GLN A 352 -4.52 -8.12 -26.24
N LYS A 353 -4.83 -7.76 -25.00
CA LYS A 353 -5.87 -6.76 -24.68
C LYS A 353 -5.34 -5.33 -24.66
N GLY A 354 -4.02 -5.13 -24.68
CA GLY A 354 -3.40 -3.80 -24.61
C GLY A 354 -3.94 -3.05 -23.40
N TYR A 355 -3.56 -3.46 -22.19
CA TYR A 355 -4.02 -2.77 -20.99
C TYR A 355 -3.49 -1.33 -20.98
N PHE A 356 -4.37 -0.43 -21.36
CA PHE A 356 -4.50 0.83 -20.67
C PHE A 356 -4.57 0.51 -19.18
N TYR A 357 -3.74 1.19 -18.39
CA TYR A 357 -4.10 1.58 -17.03
C TYR A 357 -5.62 1.77 -17.01
N THR A 358 -6.33 0.88 -16.32
CA THR A 358 -7.65 1.25 -15.87
C THR A 358 -7.33 2.31 -14.82
N PRO A 359 -7.62 3.60 -15.03
CA PRO A 359 -7.71 4.51 -13.90
C PRO A 359 -8.56 3.82 -12.83
N PRO A 360 -8.28 4.05 -11.52
CA PRO A 360 -9.09 3.50 -10.45
C PRO A 360 -10.52 3.62 -10.92
N ILE A 361 -11.16 2.44 -11.08
CA ILE A 361 -12.48 2.34 -11.71
C ILE A 361 -13.27 3.48 -11.10
N LYS A 362 -13.64 4.48 -11.91
CA LYS A 362 -14.56 5.52 -11.44
C LYS A 362 -15.65 4.73 -10.79
N SER A 363 -15.77 4.82 -9.47
CA SER A 363 -16.84 4.18 -8.75
C SER A 363 -18.08 4.85 -9.30
N GLU A 364 -18.66 4.22 -10.33
CA GLU A 364 -20.08 4.40 -10.58
C GLU A 364 -20.72 4.20 -9.21
N PRO A 365 -21.59 5.12 -8.77
CA PRO A 365 -22.08 5.15 -7.40
C PRO A 365 -22.48 3.73 -7.00
N LYS A 366 -21.64 3.10 -6.16
CA LYS A 366 -21.83 1.71 -5.75
C LYS A 366 -23.15 1.74 -5.00
N ILE A 367 -24.17 1.06 -5.54
CA ILE A 367 -25.43 0.88 -4.83
C ILE A 367 -25.08 0.20 -3.51
N GLY A 368 -25.33 0.90 -2.39
CA GLY A 368 -24.97 0.39 -1.08
C GLY A 368 -25.58 -1.00 -0.88
N ARG A 369 -24.83 -1.95 -0.30
CA ARG A 369 -25.33 -3.33 -0.06
C ARG A 369 -26.72 -3.34 0.62
N ASN A 370 -27.03 -2.30 1.40
CA ASN A 370 -28.29 -2.12 2.12
C ASN A 370 -29.35 -1.25 1.41
N ASP A 371 -29.04 -0.61 0.29
CA ASP A 371 -29.95 0.28 -0.45
C ASP A 371 -31.07 -0.48 -1.17
N PRO A 372 -32.19 0.19 -1.50
CA PRO A 372 -33.23 -0.38 -2.36
C PRO A 372 -32.65 -0.85 -3.69
N CYS A 373 -32.89 -2.12 -4.02
CA CYS A 373 -32.38 -2.74 -5.22
C CYS A 373 -32.97 -2.07 -6.49
N PRO A 374 -32.14 -1.67 -7.46
CA PRO A 374 -32.55 -0.86 -8.62
C PRO A 374 -33.48 -1.61 -9.58
N CYS A 375 -33.59 -2.93 -9.46
CA CYS A 375 -34.53 -3.75 -10.23
C CYS A 375 -36.01 -3.55 -9.85
N GLY A 376 -36.31 -2.68 -8.88
CA GLY A 376 -37.67 -2.36 -8.45
C GLY A 376 -38.32 -3.44 -7.58
N SER A 377 -37.54 -4.38 -7.05
CA SER A 377 -38.06 -5.48 -6.22
C SER A 377 -38.51 -5.07 -4.82
N GLY A 378 -38.15 -3.86 -4.37
CA GLY A 378 -38.37 -3.37 -3.01
C GLY A 378 -37.49 -4.04 -1.94
N LYS A 379 -36.54 -4.89 -2.33
CA LYS A 379 -35.58 -5.55 -1.43
C LYS A 379 -34.27 -4.77 -1.37
N LYS A 380 -33.47 -4.99 -0.32
CA LYS A 380 -32.08 -4.48 -0.25
C LYS A 380 -31.21 -5.11 -1.35
N TYR A 381 -30.26 -4.36 -1.91
CA TYR A 381 -29.40 -4.79 -3.03
C TYR A 381 -28.74 -6.15 -2.79
N LYS A 382 -28.12 -6.35 -1.61
CA LYS A 382 -27.48 -7.62 -1.20
C LYS A 382 -28.42 -8.84 -1.10
N LYS A 383 -29.73 -8.62 -1.04
CA LYS A 383 -30.75 -9.70 -0.97
C LYS A 383 -31.45 -9.93 -2.31
N CYS A 384 -30.98 -9.29 -3.38
CA CYS A 384 -31.61 -9.35 -4.69
C CYS A 384 -30.58 -9.45 -5.81
N CYS A 385 -30.17 -8.32 -6.40
CA CYS A 385 -29.27 -8.31 -7.56
C CYS A 385 -27.79 -8.36 -7.17
N GLY A 386 -27.43 -8.02 -5.92
CA GLY A 386 -26.06 -8.18 -5.40
C GLY A 386 -25.81 -9.58 -4.85
N LYS A 387 -26.19 -10.61 -5.60
CA LYS A 387 -25.94 -12.03 -5.30
C LYS A 387 -24.89 -12.59 -6.23
#